data_AF-A0A662E590-F1
#
_entry.id   AF-A0A662E590-F1
#
_cell.length_a   1.000
_cell.length_b   1.000
_cell.length_c   1.000
_cell.angle_alpha   90.00
_cell.angle_beta   90.00
_cell.angle_gamma   90.00
#
_symmetry.space_group_name_H-M   'P 1'
#
loop_
_entity.id
_entity.type
_entity.pdbx_description
1 polymer ?
#
loop_
_entity_poly.entity_id
_entity_poly.type
_entity_poly.pdbx_seq_one_letter_code
_entity_poly.pdbx_strand_id
1 'polypeptide(L)'
;DNVDRIPVVVAARVGRGLSVWRTEQMIFYNTGEGRETWASRIGLWQYWILAPLAGYGLWLWPSKRPRWPLVTTGALSLIMIVAFYGIPRFRIPAEIGIVICASAAIVTLGQRLAERRRGASDGAVL
;
A
#
# COMPACT_ATOMS: atom_id res chain seq x y z
N ASP A 1 11.47 24.77 21.61
CA ASP A 1 12.18 23.54 22.03
C ASP A 1 11.48 22.30 21.51
N ASN A 2 12.25 21.31 21.03
CA ASN A 2 11.83 20.04 20.36
C ASN A 2 11.91 19.97 18.82
N VAL A 3 12.49 20.95 18.14
CA VAL A 3 12.58 20.97 16.67
C VAL A 3 13.43 19.79 16.15
N ASP A 4 14.49 19.46 16.85
CA ASP A 4 15.41 18.35 16.60
C ASP A 4 14.75 16.96 16.76
N ARG A 5 13.59 16.88 17.41
CA ARG A 5 12.80 15.64 17.53
C ARG A 5 11.78 15.47 16.40
N ILE A 6 11.55 16.50 15.58
CA ILE A 6 10.57 16.46 14.48
C ILE A 6 10.85 15.29 13.52
N PRO A 7 12.10 15.03 13.06
CA PRO A 7 12.37 13.92 12.16
C PRO A 7 12.01 12.55 12.75
N VAL A 8 12.27 12.36 14.05
CA VAL A 8 11.95 11.11 14.77
C VAL A 8 10.43 10.93 14.88
N VAL A 9 9.69 12.00 15.16
CA VAL A 9 8.21 11.96 15.23
C VAL A 9 7.60 11.68 13.85
N VAL A 10 8.12 12.31 12.80
CA VAL A 10 7.69 12.08 11.41
C VAL A 10 7.92 10.62 11.03
N ALA A 11 9.12 10.08 11.27
CA ALA A 11 9.42 8.68 10.99
C ALA A 11 8.51 7.72 11.77
N ALA A 12 8.25 7.99 13.05
CA ALA A 12 7.34 7.20 13.87
C ALA A 12 5.87 7.30 13.43
N ARG A 13 5.43 8.45 12.89
CA ARG A 13 4.08 8.64 12.32
C ARG A 13 3.94 7.89 11.01
N VAL A 14 4.89 8.05 10.10
CA VAL A 14 4.92 7.35 8.81
C VAL A 14 4.98 5.84 9.02
N GLY A 15 5.89 5.36 9.86
CA GLY A 15 6.02 3.92 10.16
C GLY A 15 4.74 3.31 10.72
N ARG A 16 4.03 4.01 11.62
CA ARG A 16 2.73 3.53 12.14
C ARG A 16 1.62 3.63 11.10
N GLY A 17 1.52 4.73 10.35
CA GLY A 17 0.51 4.93 9.32
C GLY A 17 0.61 3.93 8.17
N LEU A 18 1.83 3.56 7.78
CA LEU A 18 2.12 2.49 6.82
C LEU A 18 2.11 1.09 7.44
N SER A 19 1.76 0.96 8.73
CA SER A 19 1.69 -0.33 9.43
C SER A 19 2.99 -1.16 9.34
N VAL A 20 4.15 -0.50 9.39
CA VAL A 20 5.47 -1.13 9.43
C VAL A 20 6.08 -1.06 10.84
N TRP A 21 5.66 -0.08 11.65
CA TRP A 21 6.17 0.15 13.00
C TRP A 21 5.09 -0.02 14.07
N ARG A 22 5.38 -0.78 15.13
CA ARG A 22 4.50 -1.00 16.30
C ARG A 22 3.05 -1.40 15.94
N THR A 23 2.90 -2.39 15.06
CA THR A 23 1.61 -2.86 14.54
C THR A 23 0.70 -3.47 15.61
N GLU A 24 1.22 -4.31 16.51
CA GLU A 24 0.42 -4.91 17.59
C GLU A 24 -0.16 -3.88 18.55
N GLN A 25 0.63 -2.84 18.88
CA GLN A 25 0.13 -1.71 19.67
C GLN A 25 -0.99 -0.99 18.94
N MET A 26 -0.86 -0.80 17.63
CA MET A 26 -1.89 -0.17 16.79
C MET A 26 -3.18 -0.99 16.73
N ILE A 27 -3.08 -2.32 16.66
CA ILE A 27 -4.24 -3.24 16.71
C ILE A 27 -4.97 -3.09 18.04
N PHE A 28 -4.25 -3.01 19.17
CA PHE A 28 -4.84 -2.79 20.48
C PHE A 28 -5.45 -1.39 20.63
N TYR A 29 -4.77 -0.34 20.13
CA TYR A 29 -5.31 1.03 20.12
C TYR A 29 -6.60 1.14 19.31
N ASN A 30 -6.73 0.41 18.21
CA ASN A 30 -7.95 0.36 17.40
C ASN A 30 -9.13 -0.26 18.13
N THR A 31 -8.92 -1.08 19.18
CA THR A 31 -10.01 -1.57 20.04
C THR A 31 -10.69 -0.41 20.78
N GLY A 32 -9.96 0.65 21.12
CA GLY A 32 -10.52 1.90 21.64
C GLY A 32 -11.39 2.67 20.62
N GLU A 33 -11.24 2.39 19.32
CA GLU A 33 -12.11 2.91 18.25
C GLU A 33 -13.32 1.98 17.95
N GLY A 34 -13.57 0.97 18.80
CA GLY A 34 -14.64 -0.02 18.61
C GLY A 34 -14.33 -1.07 17.55
N ARG A 35 -13.07 -1.19 17.09
CA ARG A 35 -12.68 -2.21 16.12
C ARG A 35 -12.25 -3.50 16.81
N GLU A 36 -12.85 -4.59 16.36
CA GLU A 36 -12.41 -5.93 16.75
C GLU A 36 -10.96 -6.19 16.35
N THR A 37 -10.22 -6.90 17.21
CA THR A 37 -8.80 -7.18 17.03
C THR A 37 -8.56 -8.03 15.77
N TRP A 38 -9.43 -9.00 15.49
CA TRP A 38 -9.36 -9.85 14.32
C TRP A 38 -9.54 -9.06 13.01
N ALA A 39 -10.49 -8.11 12.97
CA ALA A 39 -10.75 -7.28 11.82
C ALA A 39 -9.56 -6.34 11.53
N SER A 40 -8.91 -5.83 12.59
CA SER A 40 -7.69 -5.03 12.48
C SER A 40 -6.50 -5.85 11.94
N ARG A 41 -6.39 -7.13 12.33
CA ARG A 41 -5.37 -8.05 11.78
C ARG A 41 -5.60 -8.35 10.30
N ILE A 42 -6.84 -8.57 9.87
CA ILE A 42 -7.15 -8.79 8.45
C ILE A 42 -6.77 -7.56 7.62
N GLY A 43 -7.15 -6.36 8.08
CA GLY A 43 -6.78 -5.12 7.41
C GLY A 43 -5.26 -4.91 7.30
N LEU A 44 -4.50 -5.34 8.32
CA LEU A 44 -3.03 -5.32 8.29
C LEU A 44 -2.49 -6.24 7.20
N TRP A 45 -2.91 -7.51 7.18
CA TRP A 45 -2.47 -8.49 6.19
C TRP A 45 -2.82 -8.06 4.76
N GLN A 46 -4.05 -7.58 4.55
CA GLN A 46 -4.49 -7.04 3.28
C GLN A 46 -3.56 -5.92 2.80
N TYR A 47 -3.23 -4.98 3.68
CA TYR A 47 -2.35 -3.87 3.35
C TYR A 47 -0.92 -4.34 3.02
N TRP A 48 -0.36 -5.27 3.81
CA TRP A 48 0.97 -5.83 3.55
C TRP A 48 1.09 -6.58 2.23
N ILE A 49 -0.01 -7.13 1.71
CA ILE A 49 -0.03 -7.80 0.40
C ILE A 49 -0.23 -6.75 -0.71
N LEU A 50 -1.19 -5.84 -0.55
CA LEU A 50 -1.54 -4.88 -1.59
C LEU A 50 -0.51 -3.77 -1.77
N ALA A 51 0.14 -3.30 -0.71
CA ALA A 51 1.13 -2.23 -0.79
C ALA A 51 2.35 -2.58 -1.69
N PRO A 52 3.01 -3.75 -1.57
CA PRO A 52 4.10 -4.11 -2.47
C PRO A 52 3.61 -4.37 -3.90
N LEU A 53 2.42 -4.97 -4.09
CA LEU A 53 1.80 -5.12 -5.40
C LEU A 53 1.52 -3.77 -6.06
N ALA A 54 1.06 -2.79 -5.28
CA ALA A 54 0.83 -1.44 -5.76
C ALA A 54 2.15 -0.76 -6.16
N GLY A 55 3.22 -0.91 -5.37
CA GLY A 55 4.55 -0.41 -5.73
C GLY A 55 5.03 -1.00 -7.06
N TYR A 56 4.88 -2.31 -7.24
CA TYR A 56 5.24 -2.99 -8.49
C TYR A 56 4.36 -2.56 -9.67
N GLY A 57 3.05 -2.43 -9.48
CA GLY A 57 2.13 -2.00 -10.53
C GLY A 57 2.36 -0.55 -10.94
N LEU A 58 2.70 0.34 -9.99
CA LEU A 58 3.08 1.72 -10.27
C LEU A 58 4.42 1.79 -11.02
N TRP A 59 5.36 0.89 -10.73
CA TRP A 59 6.62 0.78 -11.46
C TRP A 59 6.43 0.31 -12.90
N LEU A 60 5.51 -0.62 -13.13
CA LEU A 60 5.10 -1.08 -14.46
C LEU A 60 4.19 -0.08 -15.20
N TRP A 61 3.76 1.00 -14.55
CA TRP A 61 2.76 1.90 -15.10
C TRP A 61 3.24 2.55 -16.40
N PRO A 62 2.42 2.59 -17.46
CA PRO A 62 2.84 3.12 -18.74
C PRO A 62 3.28 4.59 -18.63
N SER A 63 4.50 4.90 -19.06
CA SER A 63 5.06 6.26 -19.01
C SER A 63 4.20 7.29 -19.79
N LYS A 64 3.50 6.84 -20.84
CA LYS A 64 2.59 7.67 -21.66
C LYS A 64 1.27 8.02 -20.97
N ARG A 65 0.93 7.39 -19.83
CA ARG A 65 -0.31 7.65 -19.09
C ARG A 65 0.00 8.44 -17.82
N PRO A 66 -0.79 9.47 -17.48
CA PRO A 66 -0.57 10.24 -16.28
C PRO A 66 -0.73 9.37 -15.03
N ARG A 67 0.36 9.21 -14.26
CA ARG A 67 0.36 8.54 -12.95
C ARG A 67 0.05 9.48 -11.78
N TRP A 68 0.08 10.79 -12.04
CA TRP A 68 -0.04 11.81 -11.00
C TRP A 68 -1.33 11.73 -10.17
N PRO A 69 -2.51 11.34 -10.69
CA PRO A 69 -3.71 11.25 -9.84
C PRO A 69 -3.56 10.18 -8.74
N LEU A 70 -2.92 9.05 -9.07
CA LEU A 70 -2.69 7.95 -8.14
C LEU A 70 -1.59 8.28 -7.13
N VAL A 71 -0.53 8.95 -7.58
CA VAL A 71 0.56 9.40 -6.69
C VAL A 71 0.04 10.47 -5.73
N THR A 72 -0.87 11.34 -6.16
CA THR A 72 -1.42 12.43 -5.34
C THR A 72 -2.24 11.89 -4.17
N THR A 73 -3.01 10.81 -4.36
CA THR A 73 -3.77 10.21 -3.24
C THR A 73 -2.83 9.62 -2.17
N GLY A 74 -1.74 8.98 -2.59
CA GLY A 74 -0.67 8.52 -1.71
C GLY A 74 0.04 9.66 -0.98
N ALA A 75 0.41 10.72 -1.71
CA ALA A 75 1.05 11.91 -1.16
C ALA A 75 0.16 12.63 -0.14
N LEU A 76 -1.13 12.79 -0.44
CA LEU A 76 -2.11 13.39 0.46
C LEU A 76 -2.22 12.59 1.77
N SER A 77 -2.29 11.25 1.69
CA SER A 77 -2.29 10.41 2.89
C SER A 77 -1.03 10.54 3.72
N LEU A 78 0.15 10.63 3.10
CA LEU A 78 1.41 10.87 3.81
C LEU A 78 1.39 12.23 4.52
N ILE A 79 0.91 13.28 3.86
CA ILE A 79 0.73 14.61 4.47
C ILE A 79 -0.21 14.51 5.67
N MET A 80 -1.36 13.82 5.54
CA MET A 80 -2.32 13.66 6.63
C MET A 80 -1.73 12.88 7.82
N ILE A 81 -0.96 11.82 7.56
CA ILE A 81 -0.25 11.02 8.57
C ILE A 81 0.76 11.87 9.33
N VAL A 82 1.52 12.69 8.61
CA VAL A 82 2.56 13.55 9.17
C VAL A 82 1.96 14.72 9.93
N ALA A 83 0.89 15.35 9.41
CA ALA A 83 0.28 16.53 10.00
C ALA A 83 -0.53 16.20 11.27
N PHE A 84 -1.35 15.14 11.23
CA PHE A 84 -2.30 14.84 12.30
C PHE A 84 -1.82 13.67 13.17
N TYR A 85 -2.08 12.43 12.75
CA TYR A 85 -1.73 11.23 13.49
C TYR A 85 -1.31 10.10 12.57
N GLY A 86 -0.35 9.29 13.02
CA GLY A 86 0.09 8.07 12.33
C GLY A 86 -0.84 6.87 12.55
N ILE A 87 -2.14 7.04 12.31
CA ILE A 87 -3.12 5.96 12.39
C ILE A 87 -3.61 5.56 10.99
N PRO A 88 -3.99 4.29 10.75
CA PRO A 88 -4.45 3.82 9.44
C PRO A 88 -5.62 4.62 8.87
N ARG A 89 -6.44 5.26 9.71
CA ARG A 89 -7.56 6.10 9.27
C ARG A 89 -7.16 7.24 8.33
N PHE A 90 -5.95 7.78 8.46
CA PHE A 90 -5.49 8.89 7.59
C PHE A 90 -4.95 8.41 6.24
N ARG A 91 -4.84 7.09 6.02
CA ARG A 91 -4.39 6.52 4.75
C ARG A 91 -5.51 6.13 3.79
N ILE A 92 -6.78 6.35 4.17
CA ILE A 92 -7.95 6.01 3.34
C ILE A 92 -7.84 6.53 1.88
N PRO A 93 -7.39 7.78 1.62
CA PRO A 93 -7.20 8.24 0.25
C PRO A 93 -6.22 7.37 -0.55
N ALA A 94 -5.10 6.96 0.06
CA ALA A 94 -4.10 6.12 -0.57
C ALA A 94 -4.60 4.70 -0.89
N GLU A 95 -5.55 4.17 -0.13
CA GLU A 95 -6.11 2.82 -0.36
C GLU A 95 -6.67 2.68 -1.79
N ILE A 96 -7.29 3.74 -2.33
CA ILE A 96 -7.80 3.76 -3.71
C ILE A 96 -6.65 3.59 -4.71
N GLY A 97 -5.58 4.37 -4.53
CA GLY A 97 -4.39 4.29 -5.39
C GLY A 97 -3.69 2.93 -5.30
N ILE A 98 -3.61 2.38 -4.08
CA ILE A 98 -3.03 1.06 -3.80
C ILE A 98 -3.79 -0.03 -4.55
N VAL A 99 -5.11 -0.08 -4.45
CA VAL A 99 -5.93 -1.11 -5.11
C VAL A 99 -5.81 -1.02 -6.64
N ILE A 100 -5.83 0.20 -7.19
CA ILE A 100 -5.69 0.42 -8.65
C ILE A 100 -4.31 -0.03 -9.14
N CYS A 101 -3.24 0.33 -8.42
CA CYS A 101 -1.89 -0.08 -8.82
C CYS A 101 -1.70 -1.59 -8.63
N ALA A 102 -2.21 -2.17 -7.55
CA ALA A 102 -2.12 -3.61 -7.29
C ALA A 102 -2.86 -4.42 -8.37
N SER A 103 -4.02 -3.95 -8.85
CA SER A 103 -4.73 -4.64 -9.94
C SER A 103 -3.92 -4.62 -11.24
N ALA A 104 -3.26 -3.51 -11.57
CA ALA A 104 -2.38 -3.42 -12.74
C ALA A 104 -1.21 -4.43 -12.66
N ALA A 105 -0.60 -4.59 -11.48
CA ALA A 105 0.42 -5.62 -11.25
C ALA A 105 -0.11 -7.03 -11.51
N ILE A 106 -1.27 -7.37 -10.92
CA ILE A 106 -1.89 -8.69 -11.04
C ILE A 106 -2.23 -8.99 -12.51
N VAL A 107 -2.83 -8.04 -13.22
CA VAL A 107 -3.20 -8.21 -14.65
C VAL A 107 -1.94 -8.44 -15.50
N THR A 108 -0.90 -7.65 -15.29
CA THR A 108 0.35 -7.76 -16.06
C THR A 108 1.05 -9.11 -15.80
N LEU A 109 1.07 -9.56 -14.54
CA LEU A 109 1.62 -10.88 -14.19
C LEU A 109 0.79 -12.00 -14.81
N GLY A 110 -0.54 -11.90 -14.78
CA GLY A 110 -1.44 -12.86 -15.41
C GLY A 110 -1.22 -12.98 -16.92
N GLN A 111 -1.06 -11.86 -17.62
CA GLN A 111 -0.77 -11.83 -19.06
C GLN A 111 0.56 -12.52 -19.39
N ARG A 112 1.64 -12.18 -18.66
CA ARG A 112 2.95 -12.83 -18.85
C ARG A 112 2.92 -14.33 -18.62
N LEU A 113 2.17 -14.79 -17.61
CA LEU A 113 2.01 -16.22 -17.34
C LEU A 113 1.23 -16.92 -18.45
N ALA A 114 0.20 -16.28 -19.01
CA ALA A 114 -0.59 -16.81 -20.12
C ALA A 114 0.25 -16.93 -21.41
N GLU A 115 1.07 -15.92 -21.71
CA GLU A 115 1.98 -15.93 -22.87
C GLU A 115 3.02 -17.05 -22.77
N ARG A 116 3.63 -17.23 -21.58
CA ARG A 116 4.58 -18.33 -21.33
C ARG A 116 3.96 -19.71 -21.55
N ARG A 117 2.70 -19.90 -21.13
CA ARG A 117 2.00 -21.17 -21.32
C ARG A 117 1.74 -21.47 -22.79
N ARG A 118 1.36 -20.46 -23.59
CA ARG A 118 1.14 -20.63 -25.04
C ARG A 118 2.44 -20.99 -25.78
N GLY A 119 3.53 -20.28 -25.50
CA GLY A 119 4.83 -20.58 -26.13
C GLY A 119 5.37 -21.96 -25.77
N ALA A 120 5.11 -22.46 -24.55
CA ALA A 120 5.47 -23.81 -24.16
C ALA A 120 4.63 -24.89 -24.86
N SER A 121 3.35 -24.62 -25.12
CA SER A 121 2.50 -25.52 -25.91
C SER A 121 2.95 -25.59 -27.36
N ASP A 122 3.22 -24.46 -28.01
CA ASP A 122 3.65 -24.44 -29.42
C ASP A 122 5.01 -25.13 -29.63
N GLY A 123 5.94 -24.98 -28.67
CA GLY A 123 7.24 -25.67 -28.71
C GLY A 123 7.19 -27.18 -28.43
N ALA A 124 6.07 -27.71 -27.92
CA ALA A 124 5.88 -29.14 -27.69
C ALA A 124 5.22 -29.87 -28.87
N VAL A 125 4.74 -29.14 -29.89
CA VAL A 125 4.12 -29.70 -31.11
C VAL A 125 5.13 -29.86 -32.27
N LEU A 126 6.35 -29.32 -32.13
CA LEU A 126 7.47 -29.46 -33.06
C LEU A 126 8.44 -30.56 -32.59
#